data_AF-A0A7S2P5Q1-F1
#
_entry.id   AF-A0A7S2P5Q1-F1
#
_cell.length_a   1.000
_cell.length_b   1.000
_cell.length_c   1.000
_cell.angle_alpha   90.00
_cell.angle_beta   90.00
_cell.angle_gamma   90.00
#
_symmetry.space_group_name_H-M   'P 1'
#
loop_
_entity.id
_entity.type
_entity.pdbx_description
1 polymer ?
#
loop_
_entity_poly.entity_id
_entity_poly.type
_entity_poly.pdbx_seq_one_letter_code
_entity_poly.pdbx_strand_id
1 'polypeptide(L)'
;HPPPHSHNNADHTTTVPVVATLSSHQSMAGWTPLSYPNPMHDPAHCRVPASFGSKICDPDELLTDQAMIEIAQMMEQFNSREVVLCSPMDEEKQPVTTINYNTNADAGSGTDTTAENVPLSAAAGDDGEQTVLPDDPTLVDDSNGDFENFIRSGEKHQEREREENNVTQAKVQVAVAVMRKMDVRAILNLAQYYEFEDISDAEDEAARYFAAYLRDVWDVGDGSCKSAGVLLFLSVDDSICYISPGTTIQPILSGWRLEDTIDDAKPL
;
A
#
# COMPACT_ATOMS: atom_id res chain seq x y z
N HIS A 1 -46.69 43.32 -52.99
CA HIS A 1 -46.07 42.03 -53.31
C HIS A 1 -45.39 41.48 -52.06
N PRO A 2 -45.97 40.47 -51.38
CA PRO A 2 -45.26 39.67 -50.39
C PRO A 2 -44.53 38.49 -51.09
N PRO A 3 -43.37 38.03 -50.58
CA PRO A 3 -42.74 36.81 -51.07
C PRO A 3 -43.38 35.55 -50.44
N PRO A 4 -43.25 34.39 -51.11
CA PRO A 4 -43.97 33.18 -50.77
C PRO A 4 -43.31 32.36 -49.65
N HIS A 5 -44.17 31.67 -48.90
CA HIS A 5 -43.83 30.61 -47.97
C HIS A 5 -43.16 29.43 -48.70
N SER A 6 -42.05 28.93 -48.17
CA SER A 6 -41.43 27.67 -48.58
C SER A 6 -41.35 26.75 -47.36
N HIS A 7 -42.24 25.76 -47.33
CA HIS A 7 -42.13 24.57 -46.51
C HIS A 7 -40.94 23.73 -46.97
N ASN A 8 -40.10 23.27 -46.05
CA ASN A 8 -39.26 22.09 -46.21
C ASN A 8 -39.25 21.33 -44.89
N ASN A 9 -40.08 20.28 -44.83
CA ASN A 9 -39.97 19.20 -43.85
C ASN A 9 -38.79 18.33 -44.29
N ALA A 10 -37.67 18.41 -43.55
CA ALA A 10 -36.62 17.41 -43.62
C ALA A 10 -36.81 16.48 -42.42
N ASP A 11 -37.29 15.28 -42.72
CA ASP A 11 -37.46 14.18 -41.79
C ASP A 11 -36.07 13.66 -41.42
N HIS A 12 -35.50 14.21 -40.34
CA HIS A 12 -34.20 13.82 -39.82
C HIS A 12 -34.39 12.58 -38.96
N THR A 13 -34.31 11.39 -39.57
CA THR A 13 -34.25 10.13 -38.84
C THR A 13 -32.92 10.05 -38.10
N THR A 14 -32.86 10.65 -36.91
CA THR A 14 -31.73 10.55 -35.98
C THR A 14 -31.66 9.12 -35.49
N THR A 15 -30.81 8.32 -36.13
CA THR A 15 -30.41 7.01 -35.64
C THR A 15 -29.56 7.25 -34.39
N VAL A 16 -30.19 7.23 -33.22
CA VAL A 16 -29.49 7.31 -31.94
C VAL A 16 -28.64 6.05 -31.84
N PRO A 17 -27.30 6.14 -31.76
CA PRO A 17 -26.49 4.97 -31.48
C PRO A 17 -26.91 4.44 -30.12
N VAL A 18 -27.40 3.20 -30.09
CA VAL A 18 -27.58 2.45 -28.85
C VAL A 18 -26.17 2.16 -28.34
N VAL A 19 -25.62 3.09 -27.57
CA VAL A 19 -24.42 2.85 -26.78
C VAL A 19 -24.85 1.81 -25.76
N ALA A 20 -24.45 0.56 -25.98
CA ALA A 20 -24.61 -0.49 -25.00
C ALA A 20 -23.84 -0.07 -23.75
N THR A 21 -24.57 0.45 -22.76
CA THR A 21 -24.09 0.65 -21.40
C THR A 21 -23.78 -0.73 -20.82
N LEU A 22 -22.57 -1.23 -21.09
CA LEU A 22 -21.90 -2.25 -20.29
C LEU A 22 -21.51 -1.61 -18.95
N SER A 23 -22.50 -1.08 -18.24
CA SER A 23 -22.32 -0.37 -16.98
C SER A 23 -22.68 -1.33 -15.85
N SER A 24 -21.67 -1.67 -15.06
CA SER A 24 -21.83 -2.17 -13.69
C SER A 24 -22.61 -3.48 -13.51
N HIS A 25 -22.04 -4.59 -13.99
CA HIS A 25 -22.38 -5.95 -13.51
C HIS A 25 -21.16 -6.68 -12.95
N GLN A 26 -20.22 -5.95 -12.35
CA GLN A 26 -19.15 -6.53 -11.52
C GLN A 26 -19.65 -7.01 -10.13
N SER A 27 -20.97 -7.18 -9.98
CA SER A 27 -21.65 -6.98 -8.69
C SER A 27 -21.84 -8.22 -7.81
N MET A 28 -20.98 -9.25 -7.86
CA MET A 28 -20.99 -10.28 -6.79
C MET A 28 -19.63 -10.83 -6.41
N ALA A 29 -18.67 -10.92 -7.36
CA ALA A 29 -17.38 -11.52 -7.07
C ALA A 29 -16.46 -10.61 -6.23
N GLY A 30 -16.62 -9.28 -6.35
CA GLY A 30 -15.70 -8.31 -5.77
C GLY A 30 -14.54 -7.98 -6.71
N TRP A 31 -13.71 -7.02 -6.32
CA TRP A 31 -12.54 -6.59 -7.09
C TRP A 31 -11.30 -7.41 -6.72
N THR A 32 -10.45 -7.65 -7.73
CA THR A 32 -9.07 -8.08 -7.53
C THR A 32 -8.11 -6.94 -7.85
N PRO A 33 -6.87 -6.97 -7.35
CA PRO A 33 -5.86 -5.96 -7.68
C PRO A 33 -5.60 -5.81 -9.18
N LEU A 34 -5.71 -6.92 -9.93
CA LEU A 34 -5.50 -6.93 -11.39
C LEU A 34 -6.69 -6.36 -12.17
N SER A 35 -7.90 -6.46 -11.62
CA SER A 35 -9.12 -5.99 -12.28
C SER A 35 -9.52 -4.57 -11.87
N TYR A 36 -8.95 -4.04 -10.79
CA TYR A 36 -9.29 -2.73 -10.27
C TYR A 36 -8.71 -1.60 -11.16
N PRO A 37 -9.50 -0.61 -11.57
CA PRO A 37 -9.06 0.39 -12.54
C PRO A 37 -7.96 1.29 -11.96
N ASN A 38 -7.04 1.71 -12.83
CA ASN A 38 -5.97 2.64 -12.47
C ASN A 38 -6.37 4.07 -12.90
N PRO A 39 -6.51 5.03 -11.98
CA PRO A 39 -6.99 6.37 -12.30
C PRO A 39 -6.06 7.15 -13.25
N MET A 40 -4.79 6.75 -13.36
CA MET A 40 -3.82 7.37 -14.28
C MET A 40 -3.96 6.88 -15.72
N HIS A 41 -4.53 5.69 -15.91
CA HIS A 41 -4.68 5.06 -17.23
C HIS A 41 -6.13 4.98 -17.69
N ASP A 42 -7.06 4.95 -16.74
CA ASP A 42 -8.49 4.79 -16.96
C ASP A 42 -9.31 5.67 -16.00
N PRO A 43 -9.20 7.01 -16.12
CA PRO A 43 -9.89 7.94 -15.22
C PRO A 43 -11.42 7.85 -15.34
N ALA A 44 -11.93 7.39 -16.50
CA ALA A 44 -13.35 7.23 -16.74
C ALA A 44 -13.96 6.14 -15.85
N HIS A 45 -13.31 4.97 -15.73
CA HIS A 45 -13.76 3.90 -14.84
C HIS A 45 -13.60 4.25 -13.36
N CYS A 46 -12.64 5.12 -13.02
CA CYS A 46 -12.47 5.62 -11.65
C CYS A 46 -13.40 6.79 -11.28
N ARG A 47 -14.26 7.25 -12.21
CA ARG A 47 -15.14 8.42 -12.04
C ARG A 47 -14.38 9.70 -11.65
N VAL A 48 -13.12 9.83 -12.07
CA VAL A 48 -12.33 11.04 -11.83
C VAL A 48 -12.57 12.02 -12.97
N PRO A 49 -13.01 13.26 -12.68
CA PRO A 49 -13.11 14.26 -13.73
C PRO A 49 -11.70 14.53 -14.29
N ALA A 50 -11.55 14.56 -15.61
CA ALA A 50 -10.24 14.73 -16.27
C ALA A 50 -9.46 16.00 -15.86
N SER A 51 -10.14 16.97 -15.23
CA SER A 51 -9.53 18.17 -14.66
C SER A 51 -8.73 17.93 -13.39
N PHE A 52 -8.91 16.79 -12.72
CA PHE A 52 -8.20 16.43 -11.50
C PHE A 52 -7.15 15.37 -11.84
N GLY A 53 -5.88 15.70 -11.70
CA GLY A 53 -4.78 14.72 -11.70
C GLY A 53 -4.72 13.92 -10.39
N SER A 54 -5.87 13.68 -9.74
CA SER A 54 -5.95 13.06 -8.43
C SER A 54 -5.84 11.54 -8.55
N LYS A 55 -5.14 10.92 -7.59
CA LYS A 55 -5.01 9.46 -7.48
C LYS A 55 -6.16 8.88 -6.66
N ILE A 56 -7.39 9.22 -7.02
CA ILE A 56 -8.61 8.70 -6.37
C ILE A 56 -9.30 7.74 -7.35
N CYS A 57 -9.80 6.60 -6.88
CA CYS A 57 -10.62 5.73 -7.70
C CYS A 57 -11.84 5.23 -6.92
N ASP A 58 -13.03 5.41 -7.50
CA ASP A 58 -14.30 4.90 -6.97
C ASP A 58 -15.14 4.31 -8.12
N PRO A 59 -14.84 3.08 -8.57
CA PRO A 59 -15.56 2.45 -9.68
C PRO A 59 -16.96 1.96 -9.32
N ASP A 60 -17.30 1.86 -8.03
CA ASP A 60 -18.59 1.33 -7.53
C ASP A 60 -19.60 2.41 -7.13
N GLU A 61 -19.26 3.67 -7.40
CA GLU A 61 -20.06 4.85 -7.13
C GLU A 61 -20.45 5.04 -5.67
N LEU A 62 -19.53 4.74 -4.76
CA LEU A 62 -19.74 4.89 -3.33
C LEU A 62 -19.59 6.34 -2.87
N LEU A 63 -18.81 7.12 -3.59
CA LEU A 63 -18.60 8.54 -3.33
C LEU A 63 -19.47 9.39 -4.25
N THR A 64 -20.08 10.41 -3.66
CA THR A 64 -20.73 11.48 -4.43
C THR A 64 -19.67 12.30 -5.16
N ASP A 65 -20.03 12.90 -6.30
CA ASP A 65 -19.13 13.76 -7.07
C ASP A 65 -18.57 14.91 -6.20
N GLN A 66 -19.39 15.43 -5.27
CA GLN A 66 -18.97 16.47 -4.33
C GLN A 66 -17.91 15.96 -3.35
N ALA A 67 -18.09 14.76 -2.78
CA ALA A 67 -17.11 14.14 -1.88
C ALA A 67 -15.78 13.87 -2.62
N MET A 68 -15.84 13.40 -3.87
CA MET A 68 -14.66 13.21 -4.71
C MET A 68 -13.88 14.51 -4.91
N ILE A 69 -14.58 15.62 -5.17
CA ILE A 69 -13.97 16.95 -5.32
C ILE A 69 -13.32 17.41 -4.01
N GLU A 70 -14.01 17.25 -2.88
CA GLU A 70 -13.50 17.64 -1.56
C GLU A 70 -12.26 16.85 -1.17
N ILE A 71 -12.28 15.52 -1.36
CA ILE A 71 -11.13 14.65 -1.11
C ILE A 71 -9.96 15.05 -2.02
N ALA A 72 -10.21 15.27 -3.32
CA ALA A 72 -9.17 15.71 -4.25
C ALA A 72 -8.53 17.05 -3.84
N GLN A 73 -9.34 18.01 -3.36
CA GLN A 73 -8.84 19.28 -2.85
C GLN A 73 -8.02 19.11 -1.57
N MET A 74 -8.46 18.26 -0.64
CA MET A 74 -7.70 17.96 0.57
C MET A 74 -6.36 17.30 0.26
N MET A 75 -6.33 16.35 -0.68
CA MET A 75 -5.12 15.70 -1.14
C MET A 75 -4.15 16.69 -1.78
N GLU A 76 -4.63 17.59 -2.64
CA GLU A 76 -3.76 18.60 -3.27
C GLU A 76 -3.17 19.56 -2.22
N GLN A 77 -3.98 19.98 -1.25
CA GLN A 77 -3.51 20.79 -0.12
C GLN A 77 -2.44 20.07 0.70
N PHE A 78 -2.66 18.80 1.03
CA PHE A 78 -1.71 17.98 1.79
C PHE A 78 -0.39 17.82 1.02
N ASN A 79 -0.48 17.42 -0.25
CA ASN A 79 0.67 17.26 -1.12
C ASN A 79 1.47 18.57 -1.18
N SER A 80 0.82 19.74 -1.20
CA SER A 80 1.51 21.04 -1.29
C SER A 80 2.35 21.44 -0.07
N ARG A 81 2.13 20.81 1.09
CA ARG A 81 2.73 21.20 2.38
C ARG A 81 3.84 20.26 2.82
N GLU A 82 3.69 18.97 2.57
CA GLU A 82 4.52 17.95 3.20
C GLU A 82 5.69 17.53 2.32
N VAL A 83 6.85 17.53 2.96
CA VAL A 83 8.13 17.28 2.36
C VAL A 83 8.84 16.23 3.19
N VAL A 84 9.28 15.17 2.54
CA VAL A 84 10.07 14.12 3.18
C VAL A 84 11.47 14.14 2.57
N LEU A 85 12.47 13.95 3.44
CA LEU A 85 13.85 13.79 3.01
C LEU A 85 14.06 12.34 2.62
N CYS A 86 14.28 12.11 1.34
CA CYS A 86 14.67 10.82 0.82
C CYS A 86 16.19 10.78 0.75
N SER A 87 16.78 10.00 1.64
CA SER A 87 18.13 9.52 1.41
C SER A 87 18.09 8.61 0.19
N PRO A 88 19.07 8.67 -0.72
CA PRO A 88 19.31 7.61 -1.69
C PRO A 88 19.72 6.37 -0.90
N MET A 89 18.75 5.68 -0.31
CA MET A 89 18.99 4.37 0.26
C MET A 89 19.29 3.49 -0.94
N ASP A 90 20.49 2.92 -0.93
CA ASP A 90 21.08 2.15 -1.99
C ASP A 90 20.01 1.33 -2.73
N GLU A 91 19.84 1.63 -4.01
CA GLU A 91 19.20 0.78 -5.01
C GLU A 91 20.05 -0.51 -5.21
N GLU A 92 20.67 -1.02 -4.14
CA GLU A 92 21.23 -2.34 -4.08
C GLU A 92 20.03 -3.26 -4.15
N LYS A 93 19.83 -3.83 -5.35
CA LYS A 93 18.90 -4.89 -5.73
C LYS A 93 18.73 -5.91 -4.62
N GLN A 94 17.94 -5.58 -3.60
CA GLN A 94 17.33 -6.56 -2.75
C GLN A 94 16.44 -7.33 -3.73
N PRO A 95 16.71 -8.63 -3.99
CA PRO A 95 15.82 -9.42 -4.83
C PRO A 95 14.44 -9.21 -4.27
N VAL A 96 13.45 -8.86 -5.10
CA VAL A 96 12.05 -8.68 -4.70
C VAL A 96 11.73 -9.80 -3.72
N THR A 97 11.85 -9.50 -2.44
CA THR A 97 11.73 -10.47 -1.39
C THR A 97 10.23 -10.58 -1.34
N THR A 98 9.70 -11.70 -1.81
CA THR A 98 8.41 -12.21 -1.35
C THR A 98 8.35 -11.85 0.11
N ILE A 99 7.48 -10.91 0.46
CA ILE A 99 7.68 -10.21 1.71
C ILE A 99 7.27 -11.18 2.81
N ASN A 100 8.25 -11.88 3.37
CA ASN A 100 8.08 -12.76 4.51
C ASN A 100 7.93 -11.86 5.73
N TYR A 101 6.73 -11.31 5.89
CA TYR A 101 6.33 -10.65 7.12
C TYR A 101 5.99 -11.76 8.12
N ASN A 102 6.94 -12.10 8.97
CA ASN A 102 6.62 -12.73 10.25
C ASN A 102 5.84 -11.71 11.08
N THR A 103 4.53 -11.79 11.02
CA THR A 103 3.63 -11.11 11.95
C THR A 103 3.83 -11.73 13.33
N ASN A 104 4.62 -11.08 14.17
CA ASN A 104 4.41 -11.19 15.62
C ASN A 104 3.13 -10.38 15.93
N ALA A 105 1.99 -10.95 15.58
CA ALA A 105 0.73 -10.56 16.19
C ALA A 105 0.85 -10.94 17.66
N ASP A 106 1.03 -9.93 18.50
CA ASP A 106 0.98 -10.05 19.95
C ASP A 106 -0.45 -10.44 20.31
N ALA A 107 -0.71 -11.75 20.35
CA ALA A 107 -1.96 -12.33 20.76
C ALA A 107 -2.19 -11.98 22.24
N GLY A 108 -2.93 -10.90 22.47
CA GLY A 108 -3.51 -10.56 23.75
C GLY A 108 -4.44 -11.68 24.21
N SER A 109 -3.88 -12.66 24.91
CA SER A 109 -4.55 -13.77 25.56
C SER A 109 -5.50 -13.26 26.66
N GLY A 110 -6.74 -12.96 26.29
CA GLY A 110 -7.86 -12.84 27.22
C GLY A 110 -8.34 -14.22 27.65
N THR A 111 -7.80 -14.74 28.77
CA THR A 111 -8.39 -15.91 29.43
C THR A 111 -9.62 -15.48 30.20
N ASP A 112 -10.81 -15.90 29.76
CA ASP A 112 -11.98 -16.00 30.64
C ASP A 112 -12.37 -17.47 30.82
N THR A 113 -12.54 -17.81 32.08
CA THR A 113 -12.69 -19.14 32.65
C THR A 113 -14.10 -19.69 32.46
N THR A 114 -14.23 -20.95 32.01
CA THR A 114 -15.17 -21.89 32.64
C THR A 114 -14.72 -23.34 32.42
N ALA A 115 -14.90 -24.12 33.48
CA ALA A 115 -14.25 -25.39 33.75
C ALA A 115 -14.97 -26.61 33.14
N GLU A 116 -14.22 -27.59 32.67
CA GLU A 116 -14.57 -29.01 32.82
C GLU A 116 -13.34 -29.87 33.09
N ASN A 117 -13.48 -30.72 34.11
CA ASN A 117 -12.48 -31.61 34.70
C ASN A 117 -12.13 -32.78 33.78
N VAL A 118 -10.82 -33.04 33.57
CA VAL A 118 -10.31 -34.36 33.13
C VAL A 118 -8.95 -34.63 33.82
N PRO A 119 -8.69 -35.85 34.33
CA PRO A 119 -7.62 -36.08 35.32
C PRO A 119 -6.22 -36.26 34.74
N LEU A 120 -5.28 -35.74 35.54
CA LEU A 120 -3.83 -35.96 35.54
C LEU A 120 -3.43 -37.45 35.45
N SER A 121 -2.49 -37.75 34.55
CA SER A 121 -1.53 -38.83 34.73
C SER A 121 -0.12 -38.34 34.36
N ALA A 122 0.83 -38.69 35.23
CA ALA A 122 2.20 -38.20 35.26
C ALA A 122 3.19 -39.22 34.69
N ALA A 123 4.23 -38.73 34.00
CA ALA A 123 5.60 -39.28 33.90
C ALA A 123 6.42 -38.26 33.08
N ALA A 124 7.37 -37.50 33.63
CA ALA A 124 8.71 -37.87 34.11
C ALA A 124 9.70 -38.27 32.98
N GLY A 125 10.68 -37.39 32.76
CA GLY A 125 11.90 -37.48 31.93
C GLY A 125 12.41 -36.05 31.72
N ASP A 126 13.47 -35.55 32.36
CA ASP A 126 14.90 -35.90 32.18
C ASP A 126 15.25 -35.71 30.68
N ASP A 127 16.24 -34.94 30.21
CA ASP A 127 17.59 -34.58 30.66
C ASP A 127 17.96 -33.31 29.82
N GLY A 128 18.65 -32.26 30.28
CA GLY A 128 20.03 -32.31 30.73
C GLY A 128 21.05 -32.12 29.59
N GLU A 129 21.01 -31.02 28.81
CA GLU A 129 22.08 -30.73 27.81
C GLU A 129 22.72 -29.35 28.01
N GLN A 130 23.95 -29.37 28.54
CA GLN A 130 24.87 -28.25 28.63
C GLN A 130 25.61 -28.08 27.30
N THR A 131 25.42 -26.94 26.63
CA THR A 131 26.28 -26.52 25.52
C THR A 131 27.50 -25.77 26.04
N VAL A 132 28.66 -26.39 25.84
CA VAL A 132 30.00 -25.87 26.10
C VAL A 132 30.35 -24.79 25.05
N LEU A 133 30.75 -23.61 25.52
CA LEU A 133 31.37 -22.57 24.70
C LEU A 133 32.83 -22.95 24.43
N PRO A 134 33.31 -22.93 23.18
CA PRO A 134 34.74 -22.99 22.91
C PRO A 134 35.38 -21.60 23.08
N ASP A 135 36.39 -21.53 23.94
CA ASP A 135 37.39 -20.48 24.00
C ASP A 135 38.23 -20.51 22.70
N ASP A 136 38.29 -19.39 21.97
CA ASP A 136 39.24 -19.20 20.86
C ASP A 136 40.22 -18.06 21.19
N PRO A 137 41.50 -18.37 21.45
CA PRO A 137 42.55 -17.39 21.63
C PRO A 137 43.53 -17.44 20.46
N THR A 138 43.50 -16.47 19.54
CA THR A 138 44.71 -16.07 18.81
C THR A 138 44.68 -14.59 18.40
N LEU A 139 45.22 -13.74 19.28
CA LEU A 139 45.73 -12.42 18.90
C LEU A 139 47.07 -12.62 18.18
N VAL A 140 47.07 -12.48 16.86
CA VAL A 140 48.28 -12.36 16.05
C VAL A 140 48.47 -10.87 15.75
N ASP A 141 49.48 -10.29 16.38
CA ASP A 141 49.91 -8.91 16.23
C ASP A 141 50.90 -8.82 15.06
N ASP A 142 50.38 -8.64 13.84
CA ASP A 142 51.16 -8.37 12.63
C ASP A 142 51.29 -6.85 12.42
N SER A 143 52.01 -6.23 13.34
CA SER A 143 52.53 -4.86 13.20
C SER A 143 53.80 -4.87 12.34
N ASN A 144 53.68 -4.85 11.01
CA ASN A 144 54.70 -4.31 10.08
C ASN A 144 54.25 -4.40 8.61
N GLY A 145 53.61 -3.35 8.09
CA GLY A 145 53.38 -3.23 6.65
C GLY A 145 52.63 -1.98 6.24
N ASP A 146 53.28 -1.16 5.41
CA ASP A 146 52.68 -0.16 4.51
C ASP A 146 52.06 1.13 5.08
N PHE A 147 52.94 2.02 5.51
CA PHE A 147 52.63 3.45 5.65
C PHE A 147 52.32 4.14 4.29
N GLU A 148 52.81 3.61 3.15
CA GLU A 148 52.56 4.23 1.84
C GLU A 148 51.16 3.93 1.26
N ASN A 149 50.48 2.86 1.72
CA ASN A 149 49.07 2.62 1.35
C ASN A 149 48.10 3.54 2.10
N PHE A 150 48.53 4.13 3.23
CA PHE A 150 47.70 5.04 4.03
C PHE A 150 47.44 6.37 3.31
N ILE A 151 48.45 6.93 2.62
CA ILE A 151 48.30 8.22 1.91
C ILE A 151 47.45 8.07 0.64
N ARG A 152 47.47 6.91 -0.04
CA ARG A 152 46.62 6.65 -1.22
C ARG A 152 45.17 6.29 -0.86
N SER A 153 44.90 5.97 0.41
CA SER A 153 43.54 5.73 0.92
C SER A 153 42.78 7.02 1.28
N GLY A 154 43.49 8.12 1.54
CA GLY A 154 42.89 9.40 1.94
C GLY A 154 42.10 10.10 0.83
N GLU A 155 42.55 10.02 -0.43
CA GLU A 155 41.83 10.66 -1.56
C GLU A 155 40.55 9.90 -1.94
N LYS A 156 40.49 8.58 -1.74
CA LYS A 156 39.25 7.80 -1.95
C LYS A 156 38.19 8.02 -0.87
N HIS A 157 38.60 8.42 0.35
CA HIS A 157 37.65 8.74 1.41
C HIS A 157 36.94 10.08 1.15
N GLN A 158 37.63 11.05 0.57
CA GLN A 158 37.10 12.39 0.36
C GLN A 158 36.10 12.48 -0.81
N GLU A 159 36.16 11.56 -1.78
CA GLU A 159 35.17 11.45 -2.85
C GLU A 159 33.90 10.72 -2.39
N ARG A 160 34.01 9.75 -1.46
CA ARG A 160 32.88 9.06 -0.83
C ARG A 160 32.03 9.98 0.05
N GLU A 161 32.67 10.90 0.80
CA GLU A 161 31.96 11.90 1.63
C GLU A 161 31.20 12.95 0.80
N ARG A 162 31.53 13.10 -0.50
CA ARG A 162 30.88 14.08 -1.38
C ARG A 162 29.62 13.54 -2.06
N GLU A 163 29.48 12.21 -2.17
CA GLU A 163 28.26 11.56 -2.67
C GLU A 163 27.19 11.40 -1.58
N GLU A 164 27.55 11.45 -0.29
CA GLU A 164 26.63 11.26 0.85
C GLU A 164 25.68 12.45 1.14
N ASN A 165 25.77 13.57 0.40
CA ASN A 165 25.01 14.79 0.72
C ASN A 165 23.91 15.17 -0.28
N ASN A 166 23.57 14.32 -1.25
CA ASN A 166 22.44 14.59 -2.14
C ASN A 166 21.12 14.10 -1.53
N VAL A 167 20.71 14.73 -0.42
CA VAL A 167 19.40 14.49 0.17
C VAL A 167 18.36 15.05 -0.79
N THR A 168 17.58 14.16 -1.39
CA THR A 168 16.49 14.57 -2.27
C THR A 168 15.25 14.88 -1.45
N GLN A 169 14.65 16.02 -1.75
CA GLN A 169 13.41 16.47 -1.14
C GLN A 169 12.26 15.90 -1.97
N ALA A 170 11.46 15.00 -1.39
CA ALA A 170 10.31 14.41 -2.06
C ALA A 170 9.00 14.97 -1.52
N LYS A 171 8.05 15.21 -2.42
CA LYS A 171 6.68 15.58 -2.09
C LYS A 171 5.94 14.32 -1.65
N VAL A 172 5.26 14.35 -0.50
CA VAL A 172 4.38 13.24 -0.13
C VAL A 172 3.21 13.20 -1.10
N GLN A 173 2.88 12.00 -1.59
CA GLN A 173 1.70 11.78 -2.41
C GLN A 173 0.71 10.88 -1.70
N VAL A 174 -0.55 11.31 -1.67
CA VAL A 174 -1.65 10.48 -1.19
C VAL A 174 -2.44 9.93 -2.38
N ALA A 175 -2.93 8.70 -2.26
CA ALA A 175 -3.90 8.08 -3.15
C ALA A 175 -5.04 7.46 -2.34
N VAL A 176 -6.21 7.33 -2.96
CA VAL A 176 -7.41 6.76 -2.33
C VAL A 176 -8.05 5.75 -3.29
N ALA A 177 -8.23 4.52 -2.83
CA ALA A 177 -8.97 3.47 -3.53
C ALA A 177 -10.21 3.13 -2.71
N VAL A 178 -11.39 3.29 -3.30
CA VAL A 178 -12.67 2.97 -2.67
C VAL A 178 -13.37 1.91 -3.50
N MET A 179 -13.86 0.87 -2.85
CA MET A 179 -14.65 -0.15 -3.51
C MET A 179 -15.72 -0.71 -2.58
N ARG A 180 -16.70 -1.36 -3.19
CA ARG A 180 -17.78 -2.02 -2.47
C ARG A 180 -17.26 -3.29 -1.83
N LYS A 181 -16.59 -4.15 -2.59
CA LYS A 181 -16.18 -5.48 -2.11
C LYS A 181 -14.91 -5.98 -2.78
N MET A 182 -14.06 -6.65 -2.02
CA MET A 182 -12.90 -7.40 -2.50
C MET A 182 -13.26 -8.86 -2.83
N ASP A 183 -12.63 -9.44 -3.85
CA ASP A 183 -12.60 -10.88 -4.04
C ASP A 183 -11.47 -11.49 -3.19
N VAL A 184 -11.69 -11.57 -1.87
CA VAL A 184 -10.71 -12.04 -0.87
C VAL A 184 -10.13 -13.39 -1.29
N ARG A 185 -10.97 -14.32 -1.73
CA ARG A 185 -10.52 -15.65 -2.14
C ARG A 185 -9.60 -15.60 -3.36
N ALA A 186 -9.92 -14.80 -4.38
CA ALA A 186 -9.03 -14.64 -5.52
C ALA A 186 -7.70 -13.98 -5.13
N ILE A 187 -7.73 -13.01 -4.22
CA ILE A 187 -6.53 -12.32 -3.72
C ILE A 187 -5.60 -13.27 -2.99
N LEU A 188 -6.12 -14.06 -2.05
CA LEU A 188 -5.32 -15.01 -1.27
C LEU A 188 -4.67 -16.09 -2.16
N ASN A 189 -5.39 -16.55 -3.19
CA ASN A 189 -4.82 -17.46 -4.19
C ASN A 189 -3.68 -16.81 -4.99
N LEU A 190 -3.78 -15.51 -5.31
CA LEU A 190 -2.72 -14.76 -5.99
C LEU A 190 -1.49 -14.56 -5.10
N ALA A 191 -1.72 -14.30 -3.82
CA ALA A 191 -0.66 -14.10 -2.83
C ALA A 191 0.01 -15.41 -2.36
N GLN A 192 -0.52 -16.57 -2.76
CA GLN A 192 -0.05 -17.91 -2.37
C GLN A 192 -0.12 -18.17 -0.85
N TYR A 193 -1.02 -17.48 -0.13
CA TYR A 193 -1.26 -17.71 1.30
C TYR A 193 -2.38 -18.74 1.50
N TYR A 194 -2.12 -19.78 2.29
CA TYR A 194 -3.07 -20.89 2.51
C TYR A 194 -3.37 -21.19 3.99
N GLU A 195 -2.75 -20.49 4.93
CA GLU A 195 -2.90 -20.75 6.37
C GLU A 195 -3.34 -19.47 7.08
N PHE A 196 -4.64 -19.40 7.43
CA PHE A 196 -5.23 -18.37 8.26
C PHE A 196 -6.02 -19.04 9.38
N GLU A 197 -5.95 -18.48 10.58
CA GLU A 197 -6.66 -19.02 11.74
C GLU A 197 -8.16 -18.70 11.65
N ASP A 198 -8.51 -17.54 11.10
CA ASP A 198 -9.89 -17.13 10.85
C ASP A 198 -10.08 -16.33 9.54
N ILE A 199 -11.34 -15.96 9.26
CA ILE A 199 -11.71 -15.22 8.06
C ILE A 199 -11.25 -13.76 8.14
N SER A 200 -11.29 -13.15 9.33
CA SER A 200 -10.87 -11.75 9.53
C SER A 200 -9.40 -11.55 9.18
N ASP A 201 -8.52 -12.44 9.64
CA ASP A 201 -7.09 -12.42 9.29
C ASP A 201 -6.88 -12.51 7.78
N ALA A 202 -7.69 -13.34 7.12
CA ALA A 202 -7.64 -13.55 5.69
C ALA A 202 -8.09 -12.30 4.91
N GLU A 203 -9.09 -11.57 5.43
CA GLU A 203 -9.58 -10.33 4.84
C GLU A 203 -8.59 -9.17 5.04
N ASP A 204 -8.01 -9.03 6.24
CA ASP A 204 -6.99 -8.03 6.56
C ASP A 204 -5.73 -8.22 5.71
N GLU A 205 -5.27 -9.46 5.57
CA GLU A 205 -4.12 -9.80 4.74
C GLU A 205 -4.41 -9.55 3.24
N ALA A 206 -5.62 -9.87 2.78
CA ALA A 206 -6.04 -9.57 1.42
C ALA A 206 -6.07 -8.05 1.16
N ALA A 207 -6.63 -7.26 2.07
CA ALA A 207 -6.68 -5.80 1.95
C ALA A 207 -5.28 -5.18 1.95
N ARG A 208 -4.39 -5.67 2.83
CA ARG A 208 -2.99 -5.27 2.88
C ARG A 208 -2.28 -5.52 1.55
N TYR A 209 -2.40 -6.74 1.02
CA TYR A 209 -1.83 -7.10 -0.28
C TYR A 209 -2.39 -6.20 -1.40
N PHE A 210 -3.70 -6.00 -1.43
CA PHE A 210 -4.38 -5.18 -2.43
C PHE A 210 -3.86 -3.74 -2.40
N ALA A 211 -3.84 -3.12 -1.22
CA ALA A 211 -3.41 -1.74 -1.06
C ALA A 211 -1.94 -1.54 -1.44
N ALA A 212 -1.04 -2.46 -1.07
CA ALA A 212 0.35 -2.45 -1.49
C ALA A 212 0.49 -2.56 -3.01
N TYR A 213 -0.22 -3.51 -3.63
CA TYR A 213 -0.22 -3.68 -5.09
C TYR A 213 -0.65 -2.41 -5.82
N LEU A 214 -1.78 -1.81 -5.41
CA LEU A 214 -2.27 -0.58 -6.03
C LEU A 214 -1.30 0.58 -5.86
N ARG A 215 -0.72 0.74 -4.67
CA ARG A 215 0.25 1.81 -4.39
C ARG A 215 1.42 1.75 -5.38
N ASP A 216 1.92 0.55 -5.62
CA ASP A 216 3.06 0.32 -6.49
C ASP A 216 2.69 0.49 -7.97
N VAL A 217 1.55 -0.06 -8.42
CA VAL A 217 1.10 0.04 -9.82
C VAL A 217 0.61 1.43 -10.21
N TRP A 218 0.03 2.18 -9.26
CA TRP A 218 -0.36 3.57 -9.46
C TRP A 218 0.81 4.54 -9.30
N ASP A 219 2.00 4.02 -8.97
CA ASP A 219 3.22 4.77 -8.73
C ASP A 219 2.96 5.90 -7.72
N VAL A 220 2.31 5.58 -6.60
CA VAL A 220 2.00 6.54 -5.55
C VAL A 220 3.30 6.88 -4.83
N GLY A 221 3.77 8.11 -5.01
CA GLY A 221 5.08 8.57 -4.55
C GLY A 221 5.72 9.45 -5.61
N ASP A 222 6.76 10.20 -5.24
CA ASP A 222 7.51 10.95 -6.24
C ASP A 222 8.35 9.97 -7.08
N GLY A 223 8.52 10.19 -8.38
CA GLY A 223 9.33 9.31 -9.23
C GLY A 223 10.80 9.21 -8.78
N SER A 224 11.28 10.22 -8.06
CA SER A 224 12.59 10.23 -7.39
C SER A 224 12.62 9.42 -6.08
N CYS A 225 11.46 9.23 -5.45
CA CYS A 225 11.28 8.59 -4.16
C CYS A 225 9.90 7.93 -4.09
N LYS A 226 9.75 6.81 -4.80
CA LYS A 226 8.50 6.03 -4.87
C LYS A 226 7.97 5.65 -3.47
N SER A 227 8.89 5.61 -2.52
CA SER A 227 8.66 5.33 -1.11
C SER A 227 8.02 6.47 -0.31
N ALA A 228 7.81 7.65 -0.90
CA ALA A 228 7.12 8.80 -0.29
C ALA A 228 5.61 8.88 -0.64
N GLY A 229 5.00 7.74 -0.97
CA GLY A 229 3.56 7.64 -1.20
C GLY A 229 2.80 7.05 -0.02
N VAL A 230 1.52 7.37 0.10
CA VAL A 230 0.57 6.71 1.01
C VAL A 230 -0.69 6.40 0.23
N LEU A 231 -1.16 5.15 0.29
CA LEU A 231 -2.45 4.77 -0.28
C LEU A 231 -3.44 4.42 0.84
N LEU A 232 -4.58 5.10 0.83
CA LEU A 232 -5.74 4.75 1.66
C LEU A 232 -6.66 3.83 0.87
N PHE A 233 -6.97 2.67 1.44
CA PHE A 233 -7.79 1.63 0.84
C PHE A 233 -9.05 1.42 1.67
N LEU A 234 -10.23 1.45 1.04
CA LEU A 234 -11.51 1.18 1.70
C LEU A 234 -12.34 0.15 0.92
N SER A 235 -12.74 -0.92 1.60
CA SER A 235 -13.75 -1.87 1.12
C SER A 235 -14.98 -1.81 2.03
N VAL A 236 -16.11 -1.33 1.50
CA VAL A 236 -17.29 -1.00 2.32
C VAL A 236 -18.04 -2.24 2.82
N ASP A 237 -18.32 -3.20 1.95
CA ASP A 237 -19.07 -4.42 2.31
C ASP A 237 -18.23 -5.36 3.19
N ASP A 238 -16.90 -5.32 3.04
CA ASP A 238 -15.98 -6.08 3.90
C ASP A 238 -15.65 -5.31 5.20
N SER A 239 -16.11 -4.06 5.35
CA SER A 239 -15.86 -3.20 6.51
C SER A 239 -14.37 -3.00 6.85
N ILE A 240 -13.51 -2.98 5.83
CA ILE A 240 -12.06 -2.89 5.99
C ILE A 240 -11.53 -1.56 5.47
N CYS A 241 -10.64 -0.97 6.27
CA CYS A 241 -9.84 0.18 5.91
C CYS A 241 -8.37 -0.18 6.13
N TYR A 242 -7.53 0.04 5.12
CA TYR A 242 -6.09 -0.20 5.23
C TYR A 242 -5.31 1.00 4.71
N ILE A 243 -4.22 1.33 5.38
CA ILE A 243 -3.30 2.39 4.93
C ILE A 243 -1.98 1.73 4.55
N SER A 244 -1.60 1.85 3.28
CA SER A 244 -0.36 1.33 2.73
C SER A 244 0.68 2.45 2.61
N PRO A 245 1.56 2.63 3.61
CA PRO A 245 2.62 3.65 3.55
C PRO A 245 3.78 3.14 2.69
N GLY A 246 4.37 4.01 1.89
CA GLY A 246 5.66 3.77 1.26
C GLY A 246 6.78 3.68 2.30
N THR A 247 7.89 3.03 1.93
CA THR A 247 8.95 2.66 2.89
C THR A 247 9.60 3.85 3.59
N THR A 248 9.62 5.03 2.97
CA THR A 248 10.21 6.24 3.56
C THR A 248 9.29 6.87 4.60
N ILE A 249 7.97 6.74 4.42
CA ILE A 249 6.97 7.34 5.32
C ILE A 249 6.64 6.41 6.48
N GLN A 250 6.83 5.10 6.33
CA GLN A 250 6.51 4.09 7.35
C GLN A 250 7.07 4.40 8.76
N PRO A 251 8.30 4.96 8.95
CA PRO A 251 8.78 5.33 10.28
C PRO A 251 8.01 6.49 10.92
N ILE A 252 7.42 7.37 10.11
CA ILE A 252 6.65 8.55 10.56
C ILE A 252 5.20 8.15 10.83
N LEU A 253 4.64 7.31 9.95
CA LEU A 253 3.31 6.72 10.05
C LEU A 253 3.39 5.30 10.62
N SER A 254 3.92 5.20 11.84
CA SER A 254 3.95 3.94 12.59
C SER A 254 2.53 3.39 12.80
N GLY A 255 2.38 2.06 12.83
CA GLY A 255 1.07 1.37 12.91
C GLY A 255 0.11 1.97 13.94
N TRP A 256 0.56 2.19 15.18
CA TRP A 256 -0.26 2.79 16.24
C TRP A 256 -0.86 4.16 15.89
N ARG A 257 -0.17 5.00 15.11
CA ARG A 257 -0.71 6.31 14.67
C ARG A 257 -1.80 6.16 13.63
N LEU A 258 -1.67 5.15 12.78
CA LEU A 258 -2.65 4.86 11.74
C LEU A 258 -3.91 4.26 12.35
N GLU A 259 -3.76 3.39 13.35
CA GLU A 259 -4.87 2.83 14.12
C GLU A 259 -5.70 3.92 14.80
N ASP A 260 -5.06 4.85 15.52
CA ASP A 260 -5.74 6.01 16.13
C ASP A 260 -6.53 6.83 15.08
N THR A 261 -5.93 7.03 13.90
CA THR A 261 -6.58 7.79 12.81
C THR A 261 -7.80 7.06 12.23
N ILE A 262 -7.71 5.74 12.09
CA ILE A 262 -8.82 4.91 11.60
C ILE A 262 -9.95 4.87 12.64
N ASP A 263 -9.61 4.79 13.94
CA ASP A 263 -10.58 4.83 15.02
C ASP A 263 -11.32 6.17 15.08
N ASP A 264 -10.62 7.29 14.90
CA ASP A 264 -11.21 8.62 14.80
C ASP A 264 -12.15 8.78 13.58
N ALA A 265 -11.95 7.97 12.53
CA ALA A 265 -12.78 8.00 11.33
C ALA A 265 -14.07 7.17 11.45
N LYS A 266 -14.21 6.34 12.49
CA LYS A 266 -15.43 5.54 12.72
C LYS A 266 -16.56 6.47 13.22
N PRO A 267 -17.81 6.28 12.73
CA PRO A 267 -18.94 7.06 13.24
C PRO A 267 -19.15 6.82 14.75
N LEU A 268 -19.42 7.90 15.48
CA LEU A 268 -19.74 7.91 16.92
C LEU A 268 -21.00 7.13 17.27
#